data_AF-A0A931GG34-F1
#
_entry.id   AF-A0A931GG34-F1
#
_cell.length_a   1.000
_cell.length_b   1.000
_cell.length_c   1.000
_cell.angle_alpha   90.00
_cell.angle_beta   90.00
_cell.angle_gamma   90.00
#
_symmetry.space_group_name_H-M   'P 1'
#
loop_
_entity.id
_entity.type
_entity.pdbx_description
1 polymer ?
#
loop_
_entity_poly.entity_id
_entity_poly.type
_entity_poly.pdbx_seq_one_letter_code
_entity_poly.pdbx_strand_id
1 'polypeptide(L)' 'MSPTTILRHAAADAEFRDELLTSPEFFGISAGTVPASVEQQDAESLGYWTEGVAAVDAYACASTCSSGPLTILCDGTTKA' A
#
# COMPACT_ATOMS: atom_id res chain seq x y z
N MET A 1 15.92 7.79 1.36
CA MET A 1 15.45 6.60 2.09
C MET A 1 16.49 6.27 3.15
N SER A 2 16.12 6.00 4.41
CA SER A 2 17.14 5.63 5.42
C SER A 2 17.70 4.23 5.15
N PRO A 3 18.91 3.89 5.64
CA PRO A 3 19.51 2.55 5.44
C PRO A 3 18.57 1.42 5.90
N THR A 4 17.88 1.63 7.02
CA THR A 4 16.87 0.70 7.55
C THR A 4 15.68 0.50 6.61
N THR A 5 15.23 1.56 5.93
CA THR A 5 14.13 1.45 4.97
C THR A 5 14.58 0.73 3.70
N ILE A 6 15.82 0.95 3.25
CA ILE A 6 16.39 0.25 2.08
C ILE A 6 16.50 -1.26 2.36
N LEU A 7 17.04 -1.66 3.52
CA LEU A 7 17.18 -3.07 3.88
C LEU A 7 15.83 -3.79 4.01
N ARG A 8 14.79 -3.09 4.50
CA ARG A 8 13.43 -3.64 4.55
C ARG A 8 12.85 -3.86 3.15
N HIS A 9 13.11 -2.93 2.23
CA HIS A 9 12.63 -3.06 0.86
C HIS A 9 13.32 -4.21 0.14
N ALA A 10 14.65 -4.36 0.29
CA ALA A 10 15.43 -5.48 -0.26
C ALA A 10 15.09 -6.85 0.34
N ALA A 11 14.36 -6.91 1.45
CA ALA A 11 13.80 -8.15 1.97
C ALA A 11 12.51 -8.54 1.24
N ALA A 12 11.63 -7.57 0.98
CA ALA A 12 10.28 -7.79 0.46
C ALA A 12 10.18 -7.79 -1.08
N ASP A 13 11.10 -7.12 -1.75
CA ASP A 13 11.11 -6.94 -3.21
C ASP A 13 12.34 -7.63 -3.80
N ALA A 14 12.09 -8.62 -4.66
CA ALA A 14 13.14 -9.44 -5.26
C ALA A 14 13.88 -8.69 -6.37
N GLU A 15 13.20 -7.84 -7.13
CA GLU A 15 13.80 -7.07 -8.23
C GLU A 15 14.72 -5.99 -7.66
N PHE A 16 14.23 -5.28 -6.65
CA PHE A 16 15.04 -4.29 -5.92
C PHE A 16 16.24 -4.93 -5.21
N ARG A 17 16.05 -6.14 -4.66
CA ARG A 17 17.16 -6.90 -4.05
C ARG A 17 18.26 -7.20 -5.06
N ASP A 18 17.91 -7.69 -6.25
CA ASP A 18 18.89 -8.03 -7.29
C ASP A 18 19.66 -6.80 -7.76
N GLU A 19 18.97 -5.67 -7.93
CA GLU A 19 19.62 -4.39 -8.26
C GLU A 19 20.55 -3.92 -7.13
N LEU A 20 20.11 -4.02 -5.88
CA LEU A 20 20.91 -3.64 -4.72
C LEU A 20 22.15 -4.53 -4.53
N LEU A 21 22.04 -5.84 -4.81
CA LEU A 21 23.18 -6.76 -4.76
C LEU A 21 24.15 -6.53 -5.93
N THR A 22 23.66 -6.04 -7.07
CA THR A 22 24.48 -5.72 -8.24
C THR A 22 25.27 -4.42 -8.07
N SER A 23 24.75 -3.45 -7.30
CA SER A 23 25.41 -2.14 -7.11
C SER A 23 25.24 -1.59 -5.69
N PRO A 24 25.75 -2.30 -4.66
CA PRO A 24 25.53 -1.94 -3.25
C PRO A 24 26.13 -0.57 -2.87
N GLU A 25 27.26 -0.19 -3.47
CA GLU A 25 27.86 1.14 -3.26
C GLU A 25 26.98 2.31 -3.71
N PHE A 26 26.12 2.12 -4.71
CA PHE A 26 25.19 3.16 -5.17
C PHE A 26 24.18 3.54 -4.09
N PHE A 27 23.81 2.56 -3.25
CA PHE A 27 22.87 2.72 -2.16
C PHE A 27 23.56 3.08 -0.83
N GLY A 28 24.89 3.11 -0.78
CA GLY A 28 25.67 3.37 0.43
C GLY A 28 25.55 2.27 1.48
N ILE A 29 25.34 1.01 1.05
CA ILE A 29 25.12 -0.16 1.91
C ILE A 29 26.13 -1.23 1.54
N SER A 30 26.61 -2.04 2.49
CA SER A 30 27.47 -3.18 2.16
C SER A 30 26.63 -4.40 1.81
N ALA A 31 26.98 -5.15 0.76
CA ALA A 31 26.25 -6.34 0.33
C ALA A 31 26.04 -7.38 1.46
N GLY A 32 27.01 -7.48 2.39
CA GLY A 32 26.91 -8.38 3.54
C GLY A 32 25.87 -7.98 4.61
N THR A 33 25.27 -6.80 4.50
CA THR A 33 24.20 -6.34 5.41
C THR A 33 22.80 -6.55 4.86
N VAL A 34 22.69 -7.03 3.62
CA VAL A 34 21.40 -7.30 2.97
C VAL A 34 20.80 -8.57 3.61
N PRO A 35 19.64 -8.48 4.28
CA PRO A 35 19.01 -9.63 4.94
C PRO A 35 18.60 -10.69 3.92
N ALA A 36 18.19 -11.87 4.36
CA ALA A 36 17.55 -12.84 3.47
C ALA A 36 16.23 -12.25 2.90
N SER A 37 15.88 -12.66 1.68
CA SER A 37 14.56 -12.32 1.12
C SER A 37 13.47 -13.01 1.95
N VAL A 38 12.36 -12.31 2.16
CA VAL A 38 11.14 -12.87 2.72
C VAL A 38 10.19 -13.25 1.59
N GLU A 39 9.32 -14.22 1.84
CA GLU A 39 8.30 -14.64 0.89
C GLU A 39 7.36 -13.46 0.56
N GLN A 40 7.10 -13.24 -0.74
CA GLN A 40 6.19 -12.18 -1.16
C GLN A 40 4.78 -12.48 -0.64
N GLN A 41 4.08 -11.42 -0.25
CA GLN A 41 2.68 -11.57 0.12
C GLN A 41 1.85 -11.89 -1.13
N ASP A 42 0.91 -12.81 -0.95
CA ASP A 42 -0.01 -13.20 -2.01
C ASP A 42 -0.81 -11.98 -2.51
N ALA A 43 -0.57 -11.59 -3.76
CA ALA A 43 -1.15 -10.39 -4.36
C ALA A 43 -2.67 -10.49 -4.46
N GLU A 44 -3.21 -11.70 -4.66
CA GLU A 44 -4.65 -11.95 -4.69
C GLU A 44 -5.27 -11.67 -3.30
N SER A 45 -4.65 -12.16 -2.23
CA SER A 45 -5.07 -11.85 -0.86
C SER A 45 -5.00 -10.36 -0.56
N LEU A 46 -3.97 -9.64 -1.01
CA LEU A 46 -3.90 -8.18 -0.84
C LEU A 46 -5.00 -7.45 -1.62
N GLY A 47 -5.26 -7.88 -2.86
CA GLY A 47 -6.34 -7.35 -3.69
C GLY A 47 -7.70 -7.46 -2.99
N TYR A 48 -8.01 -8.62 -2.41
CA TYR A 48 -9.26 -8.87 -1.69
C TYR A 48 -9.50 -7.87 -0.54
N TRP A 49 -8.49 -7.61 0.29
CA TRP A 49 -8.63 -6.64 1.39
C TRP A 49 -8.80 -5.21 0.88
N THR A 50 -8.10 -4.87 -0.19
CA THR A 50 -8.14 -3.52 -0.76
C THR A 50 -9.48 -3.23 -1.44
N GLU A 51 -10.01 -4.22 -2.18
CA GLU A 51 -11.35 -4.15 -2.78
C GLU A 51 -12.44 -4.08 -1.72
N GLY A 52 -12.32 -4.84 -0.62
CA GLY A 52 -13.26 -4.77 0.50
C GLY A 52 -13.32 -3.39 1.15
N VAL A 53 -12.17 -2.74 1.36
CA VAL A 53 -12.11 -1.37 1.90
C VAL A 53 -12.68 -0.36 0.90
N ALA A 54 -12.29 -0.46 -0.38
CA ALA A 54 -12.81 0.42 -1.43
C ALA A 54 -14.33 0.28 -1.61
N ALA A 55 -14.88 -0.94 -1.47
CA ALA A 55 -16.31 -1.19 -1.54
C ALA A 55 -17.07 -0.57 -0.35
N VAL A 56 -16.50 -0.62 0.85
CA VAL A 56 -17.08 0.03 2.04
C VAL A 56 -17.07 1.55 1.90
N ASP A 57 -15.97 2.14 1.43
CA ASP A 57 -15.89 3.58 1.20
C ASP A 57 -16.83 4.04 0.08
N ALA A 58 -16.95 3.27 -1.00
CA ALA A 58 -17.92 3.55 -2.07
C ALA A 58 -19.36 3.48 -1.57
N TYR A 59 -19.71 2.49 -0.74
CA TYR A 59 -21.04 2.39 -0.12
C TYR A 59 -21.31 3.55 0.86
N ALA A 60 -20.33 3.93 1.68
CA ALA A 60 -20.43 5.07 2.57
C ALA A 60 -20.66 6.39 1.80
N CYS A 61 -19.93 6.60 0.69
CA CYS A 61 -20.12 7.76 -0.19
C CYS A 61 -21.45 7.74 -0.94
N ALA A 62 -21.99 6.57 -1.28
CA ALA A 62 -23.31 6.48 -1.91
C ALA A 62 -24.43 6.84 -0.91
N SER A 63 -24.29 6.43 0.35
CA SER A 63 -25.27 6.68 1.42
C SER A 63 -25.16 8.05 2.07
N THR A 64 -24.12 8.82 1.77
CA THR A 64 -23.89 10.17 2.33
C THR A 64 -23.54 11.16 1.22
N CYS A 65 -24.39 12.16 0.98
CA CYS A 65 -24.00 13.27 0.12
C CYS A 65 -23.43 14.39 0.97
N SER A 66 -22.24 14.84 0.60
CA SER A 66 -21.63 16.04 1.17
C SER A 66 -21.71 17.18 0.14
N SER A 67 -22.37 18.28 0.49
CA SER A 67 -22.29 19.53 -0.27
C SER A 67 -21.73 20.63 0.64
N GLY A 68 -20.44 20.93 0.50
CA GLY A 68 -19.77 21.89 1.39
C GLY A 68 -19.67 21.37 2.84
N PRO A 69 -19.81 22.22 3.87
CA PRO A 69 -19.63 21.84 5.28
C PRO A 69 -20.77 20.99 5.86
N LEU A 70 -21.72 20.54 5.04
CA LEU A 70 -22.90 19.79 5.45
C LEU A 70 -22.85 18.37 4.88
N THR A 71 -22.94 17.38 5.75
CA THR A 71 -23.07 15.96 5.40
C THR A 71 -24.52 15.52 5.68
N ILE A 72 -25.20 14.98 4.68
CA ILE A 72 -26.61 14.55 4.75
C ILE A 72 -26.70 13.09 4.30
N LEU A 73 -27.60 12.30 4.88
CA LEU A 73 -27.91 10.96 4.38
C LEU A 73 -28.54 11.05 2.99
N CYS A 74 -27.94 10.34 2.04
CA CYS A 74 -28.43 10.18 0.68
C CYS A 74 -29.07 8.82 0.49
N ASP A 75 -30.14 8.59 1.24
CA ASP A 75 -30.95 7.38 1.12
C ASP A 75 -31.98 7.44 -0.03
N GLY A 76 -32.00 8.54 -0.79
CA GLY A 76 -32.97 8.79 -1.87
C GLY A 76 -34.41 9.03 -1.40
N THR A 77 -34.70 8.96 -0.10
CA THR A 77 -36.04 9.21 0.46
C THR A 77 -36.22 10.64 0.95
N THR A 78 -35.12 11.34 1.22
CA THR A 78 -35.14 12.73 1.66
C THR A 78 -35.20 13.69 0.47
N LYS A 79 -36.40 13.93 -0.07
CA LYS A 79 -36.67 15.06 -0.97
C LYS A 79 -37.11 16.29 -0.15
N ALA A 80 -36.41 17.41 -0.33
CA ALA A 80 -36.94 18.76 -0.19
C ALA A 80 -36.66 19.52 -1.49
#